data_AF-A0A135L4M2-F1
#
_entry.id   AF-A0A135L4M2-F1
#
_cell.length_a   1.000
_cell.length_b   1.000
_cell.length_c   1.000
_cell.angle_alpha   90.00
_cell.angle_beta   90.00
_cell.angle_gamma   90.00
#
_symmetry.space_group_name_H-M   'P 1'
#
loop_
_entity.id
_entity.type
_entity.pdbx_description
1 polymer ?
#
loop_
_entity_poly.entity_id
_entity_poly.type
_entity_poly.pdbx_seq_one_letter_code
_entity_poly.pdbx_strand_id
1 'polypeptide(L)'
;MKRIQFYPFLSKGCAFFATAVAGEGLYLKVLYVDGTSEELPTSAHSFLHGIVQFFGYDIVALRKQYGQAIGKSQMIPLPLTEDWILTPFKVASKPEDEFTMGWIIAQAIIGINSENRAVTKLSLKGNHTLYCAHGVNYCKQQLRHVALVQHRYQFLHHKGDYFTAKEEQIPYLGI
;
A
#
# COMPACT_ATOMS: atom_id res chain seq x y z
N MET A 1 -5.86 -26.43 11.72
CA MET A 1 -6.17 -24.98 11.64
C MET A 1 -5.10 -24.33 10.77
N LYS A 2 -5.42 -23.90 9.53
CA LYS A 2 -4.43 -23.20 8.68
C LYS A 2 -4.01 -21.92 9.41
N ARG A 3 -2.72 -21.74 9.72
CA ARG A 3 -2.23 -20.48 10.29
C ARG A 3 -2.66 -19.35 9.36
N ILE A 4 -3.31 -18.35 9.92
CA ILE A 4 -3.72 -17.15 9.18
C ILE A 4 -2.44 -16.42 8.79
N GLN A 5 -2.08 -16.49 7.51
CA GLN A 5 -0.76 -16.11 6.99
C GLN A 5 -0.51 -14.59 7.02
N PHE A 6 -1.52 -13.75 7.29
CA PHE A 6 -1.39 -12.29 7.26
C PHE A 6 -1.17 -11.63 8.64
N TYR A 7 -1.27 -12.34 9.77
CA TYR A 7 -1.11 -11.72 11.10
C TYR A 7 0.23 -11.01 11.30
N PRO A 8 1.38 -11.58 10.91
CA PRO A 8 2.65 -10.87 11.04
C PRO A 8 2.62 -9.53 10.27
N PHE A 9 2.01 -9.53 9.09
CA PHE A 9 1.85 -8.32 8.27
C PHE A 9 1.01 -7.24 8.95
N LEU A 10 -0.03 -7.59 9.71
CA LEU A 10 -0.84 -6.59 10.43
C LEU A 10 -0.03 -5.78 11.44
N SER A 11 1.01 -6.40 12.02
CA SER A 11 1.83 -5.77 13.07
C SER A 11 3.09 -5.08 12.53
N LYS A 12 3.69 -5.63 11.47
CA LYS A 12 5.03 -5.26 11.00
C LYS A 12 5.10 -5.03 9.50
N GLY A 13 3.99 -5.12 8.77
CA GLY A 13 4.00 -5.02 7.32
C GLY A 13 4.43 -3.65 6.80
N CYS A 14 5.09 -3.64 5.64
CA CYS A 14 5.35 -2.46 4.82
C CYS A 14 4.61 -2.55 3.49
N ALA A 15 4.78 -3.68 2.79
CA ALA A 15 4.22 -3.89 1.46
C ALA A 15 4.05 -5.38 1.15
N PHE A 16 3.21 -5.70 0.17
CA PHE A 16 3.14 -7.03 -0.43
C PHE A 16 2.80 -6.96 -1.92
N PHE A 17 3.34 -7.89 -2.70
CA PHE A 17 3.16 -7.94 -4.16
C PHE A 17 3.48 -9.33 -4.70
N ALA A 18 3.05 -9.63 -5.93
CA ALA A 18 3.36 -10.90 -6.56
C ALA A 18 4.79 -10.89 -7.13
N THR A 19 5.52 -11.99 -6.93
CA THR A 19 6.87 -12.19 -7.47
C THR A 19 6.99 -13.59 -8.07
N ALA A 20 7.80 -13.75 -9.11
CA ALA A 20 8.06 -15.04 -9.72
C ALA A 20 9.17 -15.77 -8.97
N VAL A 21 8.90 -17.03 -8.58
CA VAL A 21 9.84 -17.95 -7.95
C VAL A 21 10.19 -19.03 -8.97
N ALA A 22 11.49 -19.19 -9.23
CA ALA A 22 11.99 -20.12 -10.23
C ALA A 22 11.54 -21.56 -9.91
N GLY A 23 10.83 -22.19 -10.86
CA GLY A 23 10.32 -23.55 -10.71
C GLY A 23 9.02 -23.68 -9.91
N GLU A 24 8.53 -22.62 -9.25
CA GLU A 24 7.35 -22.68 -8.37
C GLU A 24 6.21 -21.74 -8.78
N GLY A 25 6.45 -20.80 -9.70
CA GLY A 25 5.42 -19.91 -10.24
C GLY A 25 5.33 -18.58 -9.48
N LEU A 26 4.11 -18.07 -9.28
CA LEU A 26 3.88 -16.76 -8.63
C LEU A 26 3.62 -16.92 -7.14
N TYR A 27 4.46 -16.29 -6.34
CA TYR A 27 4.35 -16.22 -4.88
C TYR A 27 4.02 -14.79 -4.46
N LEU A 28 3.46 -14.67 -3.26
CA LEU A 28 3.33 -13.39 -2.60
C LEU A 28 4.63 -13.08 -1.87
N LYS A 29 5.27 -11.96 -2.21
CA LYS A 29 6.34 -11.40 -1.41
C LYS A 29 5.76 -10.40 -0.41
N VAL A 30 6.15 -10.53 0.86
CA VAL A 30 5.75 -9.64 1.95
C VAL A 30 7.01 -8.99 2.53
N LEU A 31 6.96 -7.67 2.71
CA LEU A 31 8.06 -6.87 3.25
C LEU A 31 7.70 -6.34 4.63
N TYR A 32 8.64 -6.41 5.57
CA TYR A 32 8.45 -6.03 6.97
C TYR A 32 9.29 -4.81 7.39
N VAL A 33 8.80 -4.03 8.36
CA VAL A 33 9.46 -2.82 8.88
C VAL A 33 10.82 -3.09 9.52
N ASP A 34 11.09 -4.34 9.92
CA ASP A 34 12.38 -4.78 10.49
C ASP A 34 13.42 -5.13 9.40
N GLY A 35 13.07 -4.94 8.13
CA GLY A 35 13.93 -5.25 6.99
C GLY A 35 13.88 -6.70 6.54
N THR A 36 13.14 -7.56 7.24
CA THR A 36 12.90 -8.93 6.79
C THR A 36 11.87 -8.97 5.67
N SER A 37 11.85 -10.09 4.94
CA SER A 37 10.84 -10.40 3.94
C SER A 37 10.55 -11.88 3.94
N GLU A 38 9.33 -12.25 3.55
CA GLU A 38 8.95 -13.65 3.33
C GLU A 38 8.25 -13.82 1.98
N GLU A 39 8.30 -15.05 1.46
CA GLU A 39 7.56 -15.47 0.28
C GLU A 39 6.54 -16.51 0.71
N LEU A 40 5.28 -16.29 0.32
CA LEU A 40 4.15 -17.12 0.69
C LEU A 40 3.53 -17.73 -0.57
N PRO A 41 3.19 -19.04 -0.56
CA PRO A 41 2.51 -19.71 -1.67
C PRO A 41 1.01 -19.34 -1.70
N THR A 42 0.73 -18.06 -1.89
CA THR A 42 -0.61 -17.47 -1.95
C THR A 42 -0.62 -16.29 -2.92
N SER A 43 -1.80 -15.85 -3.35
CA SER A 43 -1.92 -14.68 -4.21
C SER A 43 -2.01 -13.39 -3.42
N ALA A 44 -1.50 -12.29 -3.98
CA ALA A 44 -1.71 -10.94 -3.42
C ALA A 44 -3.21 -10.60 -3.27
N HIS A 45 -4.06 -11.14 -4.15
CA HIS A 45 -5.51 -10.95 -4.06
C HIS A 45 -6.10 -11.64 -2.82
N SER A 46 -5.80 -12.92 -2.61
CA SER A 46 -6.26 -13.69 -1.45
C SER A 46 -5.75 -13.09 -0.14
N PHE A 47 -4.50 -12.62 -0.13
CA PHE A 47 -3.89 -11.98 1.03
C PHE A 47 -4.55 -10.64 1.37
N LEU A 48 -4.74 -9.77 0.37
CA LEU A 48 -5.48 -8.52 0.54
C LEU A 48 -6.89 -8.77 1.07
N HIS A 49 -7.60 -9.75 0.50
CA HIS A 49 -8.96 -10.08 0.93
C HIS A 49 -8.99 -10.53 2.39
N GLY A 50 -8.05 -11.38 2.81
CA GLY A 50 -7.92 -11.80 4.21
C GLY A 50 -7.68 -10.62 5.16
N ILE A 51 -6.81 -9.69 4.77
CA ILE A 51 -6.55 -8.47 5.54
C ILE A 51 -7.82 -7.60 5.64
N VAL A 52 -8.48 -7.31 4.52
CA VAL A 52 -9.66 -6.44 4.49
C VAL A 52 -10.81 -7.04 5.32
N GLN A 53 -11.02 -8.36 5.21
CA GLN A 53 -12.00 -9.09 6.01
C GLN A 53 -11.67 -9.12 7.51
N PHE A 54 -10.38 -9.18 7.88
CA PHE A 54 -9.96 -9.11 9.28
C PHE A 54 -10.44 -7.81 9.94
N PHE A 55 -10.45 -6.69 9.22
CA PHE A 55 -10.99 -5.42 9.68
C PHE A 55 -12.52 -5.30 9.53
N GLY A 56 -13.21 -6.37 9.14
CA GLY A 56 -14.67 -6.39 8.98
C GLY A 56 -15.19 -5.61 7.78
N TYR A 57 -14.33 -5.29 6.81
CA TYR A 57 -14.71 -4.54 5.62
C TYR A 57 -15.00 -5.46 4.43
N ASP A 58 -15.83 -4.94 3.51
CA ASP A 58 -15.96 -5.47 2.15
C ASP A 58 -15.11 -4.62 1.19
N ILE A 59 -14.27 -5.28 0.40
CA ILE A 59 -13.33 -4.57 -0.49
C ILE A 59 -14.03 -3.78 -1.60
N VAL A 60 -15.18 -4.27 -2.09
CA VAL A 60 -15.94 -3.61 -3.16
C VAL A 60 -16.60 -2.35 -2.60
N ALA A 61 -17.17 -2.43 -1.40
CA ALA A 61 -17.73 -1.30 -0.68
C ALA A 61 -16.67 -0.23 -0.38
N LEU A 62 -15.49 -0.62 0.14
CA LEU A 62 -14.39 0.32 0.38
C LEU A 62 -13.96 1.03 -0.92
N ARG A 63 -13.76 0.28 -2.00
CA ARG A 63 -13.40 0.86 -3.30
C ARG A 63 -14.48 1.83 -3.79
N LYS A 64 -15.76 1.46 -3.71
CA LYS A 64 -16.85 2.33 -4.13
C LYS A 64 -16.86 3.64 -3.31
N GLN A 65 -16.79 3.53 -1.99
CA GLN A 65 -16.85 4.66 -1.07
C GLN A 65 -15.66 5.62 -1.24
N TYR A 66 -14.43 5.09 -1.21
CA TYR A 66 -13.23 5.92 -1.26
C TYR A 66 -12.83 6.31 -2.67
N GLY A 67 -13.19 5.50 -3.68
CA GLY A 67 -13.03 5.85 -5.09
C GLY A 67 -13.86 7.06 -5.48
N GLN A 68 -15.12 7.14 -5.03
CA GLN A 68 -15.95 8.33 -5.22
C GLN A 68 -15.35 9.58 -4.56
N ALA A 69 -14.75 9.45 -3.37
CA ALA A 69 -14.14 10.56 -2.65
C ALA A 69 -12.93 11.19 -3.37
N ILE A 70 -12.22 10.41 -4.20
CA ILE A 70 -11.05 10.86 -4.96
C ILE A 70 -11.28 10.90 -6.48
N GLY A 71 -12.51 10.69 -6.94
CA GLY A 71 -12.85 10.65 -8.36
C GLY A 71 -12.16 9.52 -9.16
N LYS A 72 -11.90 8.36 -8.53
CA LYS A 72 -11.24 7.20 -9.16
C LYS A 72 -12.09 5.94 -9.16
N SER A 73 -11.95 5.16 -10.22
CA SER A 73 -12.51 3.81 -10.36
C SER A 73 -11.49 2.69 -10.16
N GLN A 74 -10.18 3.01 -10.21
CA GLN A 74 -9.07 2.06 -10.08
C GLN A 74 -7.96 2.65 -9.23
N MET A 75 -7.05 1.80 -8.74
CA MET A 75 -5.91 2.21 -7.90
C MET A 75 -6.36 3.04 -6.69
N ILE A 76 -7.41 2.56 -6.01
CA ILE A 76 -8.04 3.26 -4.89
C ILE A 76 -7.31 2.84 -3.60
N PRO A 77 -6.72 3.78 -2.83
CA PRO A 77 -6.20 3.48 -1.51
C PRO A 77 -7.32 2.96 -0.58
N LEU A 78 -7.01 1.95 0.22
CA LEU A 78 -7.95 1.30 1.13
C LEU A 78 -7.56 1.65 2.57
N PRO A 79 -8.28 2.56 3.22
CA PRO A 79 -8.08 2.84 4.63
C PRO A 79 -8.71 1.72 5.45
N LEU A 80 -7.90 1.07 6.26
CA LEU A 80 -8.35 0.03 7.19
C LEU A 80 -8.39 0.55 8.63
N THR A 81 -7.46 1.45 8.95
CA THR A 81 -7.49 2.32 10.13
C THR A 81 -6.98 3.71 9.72
N GLU A 82 -6.95 4.65 10.66
CA GLU A 82 -6.45 6.01 10.45
C GLU A 82 -5.01 6.04 9.92
N ASP A 83 -4.14 5.18 10.46
CA ASP A 83 -2.72 5.12 10.12
C ASP A 83 -2.34 3.92 9.23
N TRP A 84 -3.35 3.20 8.73
CA TRP A 84 -3.14 1.98 7.96
C TRP A 84 -3.93 2.05 6.65
N ILE A 85 -3.29 2.69 5.66
CA ILE A 85 -3.87 2.90 4.34
C ILE A 85 -3.08 2.09 3.30
N LEU A 86 -3.68 0.98 2.86
CA LEU A 86 -3.13 0.14 1.82
C LEU A 86 -3.29 0.83 0.47
N THR A 87 -2.16 1.22 -0.12
CA THR A 87 -2.12 1.99 -1.35
C THR A 87 -1.65 1.11 -2.50
N PRO A 88 -2.45 0.96 -3.57
CA PRO A 88 -2.06 0.14 -4.70
C PRO A 88 -1.03 0.85 -5.57
N PHE A 89 -0.04 0.09 -6.04
CA PHE A 89 0.96 0.49 -7.01
C PHE A 89 1.27 -0.67 -7.97
N LYS A 90 1.70 -0.36 -9.20
CA LYS A 90 2.36 -1.37 -10.05
C LYS A 90 3.82 -1.43 -9.67
N VAL A 91 4.26 -2.50 -9.02
CA VAL A 91 5.57 -2.60 -8.37
C VAL A 91 6.38 -3.79 -8.84
N ALA A 92 7.69 -3.71 -8.65
CA ALA A 92 8.63 -4.80 -8.83
C ALA A 92 9.80 -4.69 -7.84
N SER A 93 10.52 -5.80 -7.59
CA SER A 93 11.70 -5.79 -6.70
C SER A 93 12.88 -5.08 -7.35
N LYS A 94 13.02 -5.22 -8.67
CA LYS A 94 14.03 -4.55 -9.50
C LYS A 94 13.37 -3.86 -10.70
N PRO A 95 13.99 -2.84 -11.31
CA PRO A 95 13.39 -2.13 -12.44
C PRO A 95 13.25 -2.99 -13.71
N GLU A 96 14.04 -4.06 -13.84
CA GLU A 96 14.00 -5.03 -14.94
C GLU A 96 12.97 -6.17 -14.75
N ASP A 97 12.43 -6.32 -13.54
CA ASP A 97 11.44 -7.35 -13.23
C ASP A 97 10.06 -6.98 -13.83
N GLU A 98 9.18 -7.98 -13.98
CA GLU A 98 7.79 -7.73 -14.36
C GLU A 98 7.04 -6.96 -13.25
N PHE A 99 6.42 -5.84 -13.63
CA PHE A 99 5.63 -5.04 -12.69
C PHE A 99 4.26 -5.66 -12.45
N THR A 100 4.00 -6.01 -11.19
CA THR A 100 2.73 -6.59 -10.74
C THR A 100 1.96 -5.62 -9.86
N MET A 101 0.69 -5.91 -9.59
CA MET A 101 -0.06 -5.11 -8.61
C MET A 101 0.45 -5.43 -7.20
N GLY A 102 0.97 -4.41 -6.53
CA GLY A 102 1.37 -4.44 -5.13
C GLY A 102 0.55 -3.48 -4.28
N TRP A 103 0.59 -3.73 -2.97
CA TRP A 103 -0.04 -2.92 -1.95
C TRP A 103 1.01 -2.48 -0.95
N ILE A 104 1.07 -1.18 -0.69
CA ILE A 104 2.05 -0.56 0.19
C ILE A 104 1.28 0.19 1.27
N ILE A 105 1.64 0.02 2.54
CA ILE A 105 1.16 0.89 3.61
C ILE A 105 1.74 2.27 3.38
N ALA A 106 0.90 3.28 3.13
CA ALA A 106 1.37 4.60 2.74
C ALA A 106 2.35 5.21 3.77
N GLN A 107 2.07 5.00 5.06
CA GLN A 107 2.86 5.44 6.20
C GLN A 107 4.22 4.72 6.32
N ALA A 108 4.46 3.68 5.52
CA ALA A 108 5.75 3.01 5.42
C ALA A 108 6.66 3.62 4.34
N ILE A 109 6.13 4.48 3.45
CA ILE A 109 6.94 5.15 2.42
C ILE A 109 7.72 6.30 3.07
N ILE A 110 9.04 6.24 2.99
CA ILE A 110 9.97 7.23 3.55
C ILE A 110 10.70 8.03 2.48
N GLY A 111 10.62 7.63 1.21
CA GLY A 111 11.26 8.35 0.11
C GLY A 111 10.69 8.00 -1.26
N ILE A 112 10.69 8.98 -2.16
CA ILE A 112 10.25 8.83 -3.56
C ILE A 112 11.29 9.50 -4.44
N ASN A 113 11.98 8.71 -5.27
CA ASN A 113 13.05 9.18 -6.14
C ASN A 113 12.80 8.73 -7.58
N SER A 114 13.15 9.58 -8.54
CA SER A 114 13.06 9.21 -9.96
C SER A 114 14.22 8.28 -10.32
N GLU A 115 13.93 7.13 -10.91
CA GLU A 115 14.94 6.31 -11.60
C GLU A 115 15.02 6.74 -13.07
N ASN A 116 13.85 6.93 -13.69
CA ASN A 116 13.71 7.53 -15.02
C ASN A 116 12.30 8.14 -15.17
N ARG A 117 11.94 8.60 -16.38
CA ARG A 117 10.64 9.26 -16.62
C ARG A 117 9.43 8.36 -16.32
N ALA A 118 9.57 7.05 -16.48
CA ALA A 118 8.48 6.08 -16.33
C ALA A 118 8.58 5.22 -15.06
N VAL A 119 9.72 5.23 -14.36
CA VAL A 119 9.99 4.39 -13.19
C VAL A 119 10.42 5.24 -12.00
N THR A 120 9.78 4.98 -10.87
CA THR A 120 10.06 5.64 -9.59
C THR A 120 10.53 4.63 -8.57
N LYS A 121 11.61 4.95 -7.85
CA LYS A 121 12.07 4.21 -6.69
C LYS A 121 11.36 4.70 -5.44
N LEU A 122 10.66 3.79 -4.77
CA LEU A 122 10.09 3.98 -3.43
C LEU A 122 11.04 3.39 -2.40
N SER A 123 11.44 4.21 -1.43
CA SER A 123 12.14 3.76 -0.22
C SER A 123 11.11 3.57 0.88
N LEU A 124 11.10 2.40 1.51
CA LEU A 124 10.18 2.06 2.59
C LEU A 124 10.93 1.85 3.91
N LYS A 125 10.20 1.90 5.03
CA LYS A 125 10.68 1.45 6.35
C LYS A 125 11.27 0.04 6.26
N GLY A 126 12.30 -0.23 7.05
CA GLY A 126 13.06 -1.48 6.97
C GLY A 126 14.10 -1.51 5.86
N ASN A 127 14.48 -0.35 5.30
CA ASN A 127 15.43 -0.22 4.18
C ASN A 127 15.01 -0.98 2.91
N HIS A 128 13.71 -1.23 2.76
CA HIS A 128 13.17 -1.86 1.56
C HIS A 128 13.15 -0.87 0.40
N THR A 129 13.42 -1.37 -0.80
CA THR A 129 13.31 -0.63 -2.05
C THR A 129 12.30 -1.33 -2.96
N LEU A 130 11.36 -0.56 -3.51
CA LEU A 130 10.46 -1.01 -4.57
C LEU A 130 10.54 -0.07 -5.76
N TYR A 131 10.39 -0.64 -6.95
CA TYR A 131 10.29 0.13 -8.18
C TYR A 131 8.83 0.18 -8.60
N CYS A 132 8.35 1.36 -8.96
CA CYS A 132 6.99 1.60 -9.46
C CYS A 132 7.02 1.90 -10.95
N ALA A 133 6.15 1.27 -11.74
CA ALA A 133 5.97 1.54 -13.18
C ALA A 133 5.20 2.84 -13.46
N HIS A 134 5.52 3.89 -12.71
CA HIS A 134 4.96 5.22 -12.87
C HIS A 134 6.04 6.26 -12.56
N GLY A 135 5.96 7.42 -13.23
CA GLY A 135 6.84 8.55 -12.94
C GLY A 135 6.53 9.19 -11.57
N VAL A 136 7.50 9.95 -11.05
CA VAL A 136 7.45 10.52 -9.69
C VAL A 136 6.17 11.29 -9.44
N ASN A 137 5.71 12.09 -10.41
CA ASN A 137 4.49 12.89 -10.28
C ASN A 137 3.22 12.05 -10.08
N TYR A 138 3.15 10.85 -10.65
CA TYR A 138 2.03 9.95 -10.42
C TYR A 138 2.10 9.33 -9.03
N CYS A 139 3.27 8.82 -8.62
CA CYS A 139 3.47 8.27 -7.28
C CYS A 139 3.15 9.31 -6.23
N LYS A 140 3.61 10.53 -6.51
CA LYS A 140 3.22 11.71 -5.80
C LYS A 140 1.67 11.81 -5.82
N GLN A 141 1.01 11.99 -6.95
CA GLN A 141 -0.45 12.21 -6.96
C GLN A 141 -1.22 11.13 -6.19
N GLN A 142 -0.72 9.89 -6.20
CA GLN A 142 -1.28 8.79 -5.45
C GLN A 142 -1.22 8.99 -3.93
N LEU A 143 -0.14 9.55 -3.37
CA LEU A 143 -0.11 9.90 -1.94
C LEU A 143 -1.02 11.08 -1.57
N ARG A 144 -1.29 12.01 -2.50
CA ARG A 144 -2.33 13.02 -2.26
C ARG A 144 -3.71 12.38 -2.13
N HIS A 145 -4.01 11.36 -2.93
CA HIS A 145 -5.24 10.59 -2.76
C HIS A 145 -5.28 9.86 -1.42
N VAL A 146 -4.14 9.34 -0.93
CA VAL A 146 -4.05 8.75 0.41
C VAL A 146 -4.49 9.76 1.47
N ALA A 147 -3.97 10.99 1.44
CA ALA A 147 -4.35 12.02 2.41
C ALA A 147 -5.85 12.35 2.37
N LEU A 148 -6.44 12.45 1.18
CA LEU A 148 -7.89 12.67 1.03
C LEU A 148 -8.71 11.48 1.56
N VAL A 149 -8.26 10.26 1.30
CA VAL A 149 -8.87 9.03 1.80
C VAL A 149 -8.78 8.95 3.33
N GLN A 150 -7.63 9.30 3.90
CA GLN A 150 -7.40 9.38 5.34
C GLN A 150 -8.36 10.36 6.00
N HIS A 151 -8.41 11.59 5.48
CA HIS A 151 -9.31 12.62 5.99
C HIS A 151 -10.78 12.19 5.89
N ARG A 152 -11.17 11.54 4.79
CA ARG A 152 -12.53 11.00 4.64
C ARG A 152 -12.81 9.88 5.65
N TYR A 153 -11.85 9.01 5.91
CA TYR A 153 -11.98 7.95 6.92
C TYR A 153 -12.18 8.57 8.31
N GLN A 154 -11.33 9.50 8.70
CA GLN A 154 -11.44 10.24 9.98
C GLN A 154 -12.80 10.92 10.10
N PHE A 155 -13.26 11.65 9.08
CA PHE A 155 -14.57 12.32 9.08
C PHE A 155 -15.74 11.36 9.35
N LEU A 156 -15.69 10.15 8.79
CA LEU A 156 -16.78 9.18 8.90
C LEU A 156 -16.74 8.37 10.20
N HIS A 157 -15.55 8.11 10.74
CA HIS A 157 -15.34 7.22 11.87
C HIS A 157 -15.07 7.95 13.20
N HIS A 158 -14.61 9.21 13.15
CA HIS A 158 -14.40 10.08 14.32
C HIS A 158 -15.43 11.21 14.34
N LYS A 159 -16.65 10.90 14.78
CA LYS A 159 -17.64 11.92 15.16
C LYS A 159 -17.26 12.51 16.52
N GLY A 160 -16.32 13.45 16.59
CA GLY A 160 -16.00 14.11 17.85
C GLY A 160 -14.88 15.15 17.80
N ASP A 161 -13.74 14.84 17.21
CA ASP A 161 -12.53 15.64 17.34
C ASP A 161 -12.11 16.22 15.99
N TYR A 162 -12.86 17.21 15.50
CA TYR A 162 -12.38 18.05 14.41
C TYR A 162 -11.30 18.98 14.96
N PHE A 163 -10.15 19.02 14.27
CA PHE A 163 -8.91 19.79 14.55
C PHE A 163 -7.80 19.05 15.31
N THR A 164 -7.18 18.07 14.68
CA THR A 164 -5.70 17.95 14.62
C THR A 164 -5.31 16.96 13.53
N ALA A 165 -5.46 17.35 12.26
CA ALA A 165 -4.85 16.60 11.18
C ALA A 165 -3.32 16.72 11.32
N LYS A 166 -2.65 15.66 11.75
CA LYS A 166 -1.18 15.59 11.70
C LYS A 166 -0.75 15.37 10.24
N GLU A 167 -0.70 16.45 9.47
CA GLU A 167 -0.14 16.47 8.10
C GLU A 167 1.32 16.00 8.03
N GLU A 168 2.02 15.95 9.17
CA GLU A 168 3.47 15.69 9.27
C GLU A 168 3.90 14.25 8.92
N GLN A 169 2.97 13.30 8.73
CA GLN A 169 3.32 11.88 8.56
C GLN A 169 3.37 11.38 7.10
N ILE A 170 3.00 12.20 6.12
CA ILE A 170 3.05 11.83 4.70
C ILE A 170 4.03 12.76 3.97
N PRO A 171 5.09 12.24 3.31
CA PRO A 171 6.24 13.02 2.82
C PRO A 171 5.95 13.84 1.55
N TYR A 172 4.88 14.64 1.55
CA TYR A 172 4.47 15.44 0.40
C TYR A 172 4.75 16.93 0.50
N LEU A 173 5.04 17.43 1.69
CA LEU A 173 5.19 18.86 1.97
C LEU A 173 6.65 19.37 1.89
N GLY A 174 7.56 18.61 1.29
CA GLY A 174 8.89 19.12 0.94
C GLY A 174 8.85 19.85 -0.41
N ILE A 175 8.54 21.15 -0.36
CA ILE A 175 8.88 22.11 -1.44
C ILE A 175 10.32 22.56 -1.21
#